data_AF-A0A182T8X8-F1
#
_entry.id   AF-A0A182T8X8-F1
#
_cell.length_a   1.000
_cell.length_b   1.000
_cell.length_c   1.000
_cell.angle_alpha   90.00
_cell.angle_beta   90.00
_cell.angle_gamma   90.00
#
_symmetry.space_group_name_H-M   'P 1'
#
loop_
_entity.id
_entity.type
_entity.pdbx_description
1 polymer ?
#
loop_
_entity_poly.entity_id
_entity_poly.type
_entity_poly.pdbx_seq_one_letter_code
_entity_poly.pdbx_strand_id
1 'polypeptide(L)'
;MLIVLNTRTVAASSSSRLHSPVAWNRKSAQDYYDLEAGETERTPLLYVRDNSREALRYRAKLRAEDPNRVHPVAVSLMVALLVFLLLGVVIGVYLLLLTIQRPWPVSHPFFLVERPAWWQYPVALEAATLDKQAVTDVIVVDTGSAGCLDQESCVRFLQNIEQSCWSARGDHIPYNFLIGGDGVTYEARGWKSQHGFEDLPGRNTTLVVGMIGMEQVLWVEFF
;
A
#
# COMPACT_ATOMS: atom_id res chain seq x y z
N MET A 1 -2.98 -23.97 24.59
CA MET A 1 -3.88 -24.85 23.82
C MET A 1 -3.94 -24.28 22.40
N LEU A 2 -3.14 -24.88 21.51
CA LEU A 2 -3.10 -24.58 20.07
C LEU A 2 -4.38 -25.09 19.37
N ILE A 3 -4.59 -24.58 18.15
CA ILE A 3 -5.26 -25.16 16.95
C ILE A 3 -6.18 -24.09 16.33
N VAL A 4 -5.67 -23.23 15.46
CA VAL A 4 -5.42 -23.41 14.00
C VAL A 4 -6.62 -22.96 13.16
N LEU A 5 -6.42 -21.82 12.50
CA LEU A 5 -7.18 -21.33 11.35
C LEU A 5 -7.00 -22.29 10.17
N ASN A 6 -8.08 -22.72 9.55
CA ASN A 6 -8.03 -23.38 8.25
C ASN A 6 -8.77 -22.56 7.20
N THR A 7 -7.98 -21.91 6.37
CA THR A 7 -8.35 -21.42 5.04
C THR A 7 -8.68 -22.62 4.14
N ARG A 8 -9.67 -22.46 3.25
CA ARG A 8 -9.88 -23.41 2.14
C ARG A 8 -9.67 -22.67 0.83
N THR A 9 -8.54 -22.96 0.22
CA THR A 9 -8.19 -22.62 -1.16
C THR A 9 -8.88 -23.57 -2.14
N VAL A 10 -9.24 -23.02 -3.29
CA VAL A 10 -9.66 -23.75 -4.48
C VAL A 10 -8.41 -24.12 -5.29
N ALA A 11 -8.32 -25.36 -5.77
CA ALA A 11 -7.51 -25.73 -6.92
C ALA A 11 -8.19 -26.87 -7.70
N ALA A 12 -8.08 -26.76 -9.01
CA ALA A 12 -8.75 -27.56 -10.03
C ALA A 12 -7.92 -28.78 -10.49
N SER A 13 -8.57 -29.60 -11.36
CA SER A 13 -7.96 -30.55 -12.31
C SER A 13 -7.35 -31.84 -11.72
N SER A 14 -7.39 -33.03 -12.33
CA SER A 14 -7.86 -33.49 -13.63
C SER A 14 -7.59 -35.01 -13.73
N SER A 15 -8.42 -35.71 -14.52
CA SER A 15 -8.05 -36.83 -15.40
C SER A 15 -7.77 -38.25 -14.84
N SER A 16 -8.72 -39.13 -15.17
CA SER A 16 -8.58 -40.29 -16.09
C SER A 16 -8.25 -41.70 -15.59
N ARG A 17 -8.85 -42.63 -16.35
CA ARG A 17 -8.53 -44.05 -16.60
C ARG A 17 -9.14 -45.02 -15.58
N LEU A 18 -9.63 -46.21 -15.92
CA LEU A 18 -9.92 -46.96 -17.16
C LEU A 18 -10.73 -48.18 -16.64
N HIS A 19 -11.66 -48.77 -17.41
CA HIS A 19 -11.81 -50.23 -17.43
C HIS A 19 -12.69 -50.67 -18.62
N SER A 20 -12.09 -51.45 -19.51
CA SER A 20 -12.72 -52.36 -20.47
C SER A 20 -12.80 -53.77 -19.85
N PRO A 21 -13.09 -54.86 -20.58
CA PRO A 21 -14.24 -55.19 -21.43
C PRO A 21 -14.94 -56.52 -20.99
N VAL A 22 -16.11 -56.80 -21.58
CA VAL A 22 -16.71 -58.11 -21.94
C VAL A 22 -16.55 -59.32 -20.98
N ALA A 23 -17.69 -59.87 -20.53
CA ALA A 23 -17.87 -61.30 -20.29
C ALA A 23 -19.29 -61.75 -20.67
N TRP A 24 -19.38 -62.74 -21.56
CA TRP A 24 -20.60 -63.50 -21.86
C TRP A 24 -20.88 -64.48 -20.71
N ASN A 25 -22.16 -64.70 -20.38
CA ASN A 25 -22.56 -65.95 -19.73
C ASN A 25 -23.92 -66.42 -20.24
N ARG A 26 -23.89 -67.59 -20.89
CA ARG A 26 -25.01 -68.38 -21.38
C ARG A 26 -25.26 -69.48 -20.35
N LYS A 27 -26.45 -69.54 -19.74
CA LYS A 27 -27.04 -70.80 -19.27
C LYS A 27 -28.55 -70.81 -19.52
N SER A 28 -28.94 -71.83 -20.27
CA SER A 28 -30.26 -72.29 -20.67
C SER A 28 -30.89 -73.19 -19.60
N ALA A 29 -32.23 -73.19 -19.54
CA ALA A 29 -33.17 -74.33 -19.39
C ALA A 29 -34.42 -73.83 -18.64
N GLN A 30 -35.56 -73.60 -19.29
CA GLN A 30 -36.58 -74.56 -19.79
C GLN A 30 -37.63 -74.89 -18.71
N ASP A 31 -38.91 -74.79 -19.11
CA ASP A 31 -40.19 -75.08 -18.43
C ASP A 31 -40.99 -73.79 -18.17
N TYR A 32 -42.24 -73.58 -18.56
CA TYR A 32 -43.35 -74.37 -19.13
C TYR A 32 -44.41 -73.29 -19.49
N TYR A 33 -45.06 -73.24 -20.65
CA TYR A 33 -46.26 -74.00 -21.06
C TYR A 33 -46.34 -74.02 -22.58
N ASP A 34 -46.56 -75.21 -23.15
CA ASP A 34 -47.12 -75.42 -24.50
C ASP A 34 -48.53 -75.98 -24.36
N LEU A 35 -49.36 -75.70 -25.37
CA LEU A 35 -50.48 -76.46 -25.94
C LEU A 35 -51.52 -75.44 -26.45
N GLU A 36 -52.02 -75.47 -27.67
CA GLU A 36 -51.64 -76.08 -28.95
C GLU A 36 -52.64 -75.50 -29.98
N ALA A 37 -52.24 -75.54 -31.26
CA ALA A 37 -53.09 -75.62 -32.47
C ALA A 37 -54.06 -74.47 -32.84
N GLY A 38 -53.92 -73.99 -34.09
CA GLY A 38 -54.99 -73.24 -34.77
C GLY A 38 -54.55 -72.31 -35.90
N GLU A 39 -54.07 -72.89 -36.99
CA GLU A 39 -54.35 -72.56 -38.40
C GLU A 39 -54.69 -71.11 -38.85
N THR A 40 -53.88 -70.63 -39.79
CA THR A 40 -54.21 -69.72 -40.91
C THR A 40 -54.95 -68.40 -40.65
N GLU A 41 -54.22 -67.28 -40.75
CA GLU A 41 -54.75 -66.13 -41.50
C GLU A 41 -53.62 -65.17 -41.95
N ARG A 42 -53.56 -64.94 -43.26
CA ARG A 42 -52.74 -63.89 -43.86
C ARG A 42 -53.47 -62.56 -43.67
N THR A 43 -52.91 -61.65 -42.88
CA THR A 43 -53.32 -60.24 -42.87
C THR A 43 -52.27 -59.36 -43.54
N PRO A 44 -52.68 -58.45 -44.44
CA PRO A 44 -51.79 -57.73 -45.34
C PRO A 44 -51.03 -56.60 -44.66
N LEU A 45 -49.91 -56.25 -45.29
CA LEU A 45 -48.94 -55.23 -44.89
C LEU A 45 -49.57 -53.92 -44.42
N LEU A 46 -49.19 -53.51 -43.20
CA LEU A 46 -49.38 -52.20 -42.62
C LEU A 46 -48.84 -51.10 -43.55
N TYR A 47 -49.72 -50.22 -44.03
CA TYR A 47 -49.30 -48.88 -44.46
C TYR A 47 -48.96 -48.08 -43.20
N VAL A 48 -47.71 -48.16 -42.75
CA VAL A 48 -47.18 -47.26 -41.72
C VAL A 48 -47.14 -45.86 -42.34
N ARG A 49 -48.18 -45.06 -42.06
CA ARG A 49 -48.15 -43.64 -42.34
C ARG A 49 -46.94 -43.05 -41.64
N ASP A 50 -46.15 -42.30 -42.40
CA ASP A 50 -44.80 -41.85 -42.08
C ASP A 50 -44.79 -40.77 -40.96
N ASN A 51 -45.23 -41.14 -39.75
CA ASN A 51 -45.14 -40.35 -38.53
C ASN A 51 -43.68 -40.13 -38.09
N SER A 52 -42.72 -40.76 -38.78
CA SER A 52 -41.29 -40.58 -38.56
C SER A 52 -40.89 -39.10 -38.72
N ARG A 53 -41.48 -38.39 -39.68
CA ARG A 53 -41.19 -36.96 -39.94
C ARG A 53 -41.73 -36.07 -38.83
N GLU A 54 -42.91 -36.39 -38.29
CA GLU A 54 -43.49 -35.68 -37.15
C GLU A 54 -42.76 -36.00 -35.84
N ALA A 55 -42.37 -37.25 -35.63
CA ALA A 55 -41.56 -37.68 -34.48
C ALA A 55 -40.14 -37.09 -34.52
N LEU A 56 -39.53 -36.99 -35.70
CA LEU A 56 -38.25 -36.32 -35.90
C LEU A 56 -38.38 -34.81 -35.71
N ARG A 57 -39.46 -34.18 -36.19
CA ARG A 57 -39.76 -32.77 -35.92
C ARG A 57 -39.99 -32.50 -34.43
N TYR A 58 -40.71 -33.38 -33.74
CA TYR A 58 -40.95 -33.28 -32.31
C TYR A 58 -39.64 -33.45 -31.52
N ARG A 59 -38.80 -34.44 -31.88
CA ARG A 59 -37.45 -34.62 -31.32
C ARG A 59 -36.47 -33.49 -31.67
N ALA A 60 -36.63 -32.82 -32.81
CA ALA A 60 -35.86 -31.63 -33.17
C ALA A 60 -36.33 -30.41 -32.37
N LYS A 61 -37.64 -30.27 -32.15
CA LYS A 61 -38.23 -29.20 -31.32
C LYS A 61 -37.85 -29.34 -29.85
N LEU A 62 -37.83 -30.56 -29.32
CA LEU A 62 -37.31 -30.89 -27.98
C LEU A 62 -35.79 -30.71 -27.85
N ARG A 63 -35.02 -30.79 -28.95
CA ARG A 63 -33.58 -30.45 -28.95
C ARG A 63 -33.30 -28.95 -29.10
N ALA A 64 -34.26 -28.17 -29.62
CA ALA A 64 -34.09 -26.74 -29.87
C ALA A 64 -34.35 -25.89 -28.62
N GLU A 65 -35.10 -26.42 -27.65
CA GLU A 65 -35.32 -25.79 -26.35
C GLU A 65 -34.12 -26.11 -25.43
N ASP A 66 -32.98 -25.44 -25.65
CA ASP A 66 -31.83 -25.52 -24.75
C ASP A 66 -32.13 -24.72 -23.46
N PRO A 67 -32.37 -25.38 -22.31
CA PRO A 67 -32.79 -24.72 -21.07
C PRO A 67 -31.69 -23.84 -20.46
N ASN A 68 -30.48 -23.85 -21.04
CA ASN A 68 -29.32 -23.12 -20.56
C ASN A 68 -28.89 -21.97 -21.48
N ARG A 69 -29.75 -21.49 -22.40
CA ARG A 69 -29.49 -20.23 -23.11
C ARG A 69 -29.61 -19.05 -22.14
N VAL A 70 -28.50 -18.76 -21.45
CA VAL A 70 -28.32 -17.49 -20.73
C VAL A 70 -28.54 -16.38 -21.75
N HIS A 71 -29.55 -15.54 -21.53
CA HIS A 71 -29.83 -14.45 -22.46
C HIS A 71 -28.56 -13.61 -22.62
N PRO A 72 -28.04 -13.42 -23.85
CA PRO A 72 -26.78 -12.69 -24.06
C PRO A 72 -26.85 -11.25 -23.52
N VAL A 73 -28.06 -10.71 -23.41
CA VAL A 73 -28.37 -9.44 -22.75
C VAL A 73 -28.08 -9.51 -21.24
N ALA A 74 -28.53 -10.55 -20.55
CA ALA A 74 -28.31 -10.71 -19.11
C ALA A 74 -26.81 -10.89 -18.80
N VAL A 75 -26.09 -11.66 -19.62
CA VAL A 75 -24.62 -11.81 -19.49
C VAL A 75 -23.91 -10.49 -19.73
N SER A 76 -24.28 -9.75 -20.77
CA SER A 76 -23.71 -8.41 -21.06
C SER A 76 -23.93 -7.43 -19.90
N LEU A 77 -25.11 -7.44 -19.28
CA LEU A 77 -25.42 -6.61 -18.12
C LEU A 77 -24.60 -7.00 -16.90
N MET A 78 -24.45 -8.30 -16.63
CA MET A 78 -23.61 -8.79 -15.53
C MET A 78 -22.15 -8.38 -15.69
N VAL A 79 -21.61 -8.46 -16.91
CA VAL A 79 -20.23 -8.03 -17.21
C VAL A 79 -20.08 -6.52 -17.07
N ALA A 80 -21.05 -5.73 -17.55
CA ALA A 80 -21.01 -4.27 -17.40
C ALA A 80 -21.01 -3.83 -15.93
N LEU A 81 -21.83 -4.47 -15.08
CA LEU A 81 -21.86 -4.21 -13.64
C LEU A 81 -20.54 -4.59 -12.97
N LEU A 82 -19.93 -5.72 -13.36
CA LEU A 82 -18.62 -6.13 -12.86
C LEU A 82 -17.54 -5.09 -13.21
N VAL A 83 -17.53 -4.60 -14.45
CA VAL A 83 -16.57 -3.57 -14.90
C VAL A 83 -16.76 -2.26 -14.13
N PHE A 84 -18.00 -1.82 -13.93
CA PHE A 84 -18.30 -0.62 -13.14
C PHE A 84 -17.85 -0.76 -11.68
N LEU A 85 -18.07 -1.93 -11.06
CA LEU A 85 -17.62 -2.21 -9.71
C LEU A 85 -16.09 -2.17 -9.61
N LEU A 86 -15.38 -2.82 -10.55
CA LEU A 86 -13.93 -2.81 -10.59
C LEU A 86 -13.37 -1.40 -10.78
N LEU A 87 -13.97 -0.61 -11.68
CA LEU A 87 -13.61 0.80 -11.87
C LEU A 87 -13.83 1.61 -10.59
N GLY A 88 -14.94 1.40 -9.90
CA GLY A 88 -15.24 2.02 -8.61
C GLY A 88 -14.23 1.66 -7.53
N VAL A 89 -13.80 0.39 -7.45
CA VAL A 89 -12.74 -0.04 -6.53
C VAL A 89 -11.40 0.60 -6.87
N VAL A 90 -11.02 0.64 -8.15
CA VAL A 90 -9.77 1.27 -8.59
C VAL A 90 -9.78 2.77 -8.28
N ILE A 91 -10.87 3.47 -8.58
CA ILE A 91 -11.03 4.89 -8.24
C ILE A 91 -11.02 5.08 -6.72
N GLY A 92 -11.72 4.23 -5.96
CA GLY A 92 -11.73 4.28 -4.50
C GLY A 92 -10.34 4.09 -3.89
N VAL A 93 -9.57 3.11 -4.37
CA VAL A 93 -8.17 2.90 -3.96
C VAL A 93 -7.29 4.07 -4.39
N TYR A 94 -7.46 4.60 -5.60
CA TYR A 94 -6.71 5.76 -6.08
C TYR A 94 -6.97 7.00 -5.22
N LEU A 95 -8.23 7.30 -4.93
CA LEU A 95 -8.61 8.38 -4.02
C LEU A 95 -8.08 8.12 -2.60
N LEU A 96 -8.14 6.87 -2.12
CA LEU A 96 -7.58 6.50 -0.83
C LEU A 96 -6.06 6.74 -0.79
N LEU A 97 -5.32 6.35 -1.84
CA LEU A 97 -3.88 6.61 -1.96
C LEU A 97 -3.58 8.11 -2.00
N LEU A 98 -4.37 8.90 -2.71
CA LEU A 98 -4.24 10.37 -2.70
C LEU A 98 -4.55 10.99 -1.33
N THR A 99 -5.44 10.39 -0.54
CA THR A 99 -5.70 10.82 0.85
C THR A 99 -4.63 10.38 1.84
N ILE A 100 -3.99 9.22 1.63
CA ILE A 100 -2.87 8.71 2.45
C ILE A 100 -1.59 9.51 2.19
N GLN A 101 -1.38 9.97 0.96
CA GLN A 101 -0.24 10.83 0.55
C GLN A 101 -0.30 12.26 1.12
N ARG A 102 -1.32 12.59 1.92
CA ARG A 102 -1.20 13.67 2.91
C ARG A 102 -0.58 13.00 4.14
N PRO A 103 0.75 13.00 4.32
CA PRO A 103 1.27 12.73 5.64
C PRO A 103 0.57 13.76 6.54
N TRP A 104 -0.33 13.28 7.40
CA TRP A 104 -0.52 13.89 8.70
C TRP A 104 0.84 14.36 9.17
N PRO A 105 1.01 15.55 9.75
CA PRO A 105 2.30 15.97 10.25
C PRO A 105 2.80 14.80 11.07
N VAL A 106 3.81 14.09 10.55
CA VAL A 106 4.34 12.94 11.26
C VAL A 106 4.94 13.65 12.43
N SER A 107 4.25 13.58 13.57
CA SER A 107 4.77 13.93 14.86
C SER A 107 5.87 12.90 15.12
N HIS A 108 6.95 13.01 14.36
CA HIS A 108 8.27 12.68 14.86
C HIS A 108 8.32 13.42 16.18
N PRO A 109 8.55 12.72 17.30
CA PRO A 109 8.69 13.40 18.56
C PRO A 109 9.74 14.50 18.36
N PHE A 110 9.29 15.75 18.40
CA PHE A 110 10.17 16.90 18.33
C PHE A 110 10.96 16.88 19.64
N PHE A 111 12.15 16.30 19.58
CA PHE A 111 13.04 16.28 20.73
C PHE A 111 13.85 17.57 20.72
N LEU A 112 13.47 18.48 21.61
CA LEU A 112 14.16 19.73 21.84
C LEU A 112 15.06 19.58 23.06
N VAL A 113 16.36 19.70 22.85
CA VAL A 113 17.33 19.85 23.92
C VAL A 113 17.46 21.34 24.21
N GLU A 114 16.87 21.77 25.33
CA GLU A 114 16.92 23.17 25.76
C GLU A 114 18.34 23.61 26.11
N ARG A 115 18.61 24.92 25.99
CA ARG A 115 19.94 25.51 26.26
C ARG A 115 20.56 25.07 27.60
N PRO A 116 19.83 25.05 28.74
CA PRO A 116 20.41 24.64 30.02
C PRO A 116 20.90 23.19 30.07
N ALA A 117 20.42 22.32 29.17
CA ALA A 117 20.83 20.92 29.14
C ALA A 117 22.24 20.72 28.54
N TRP A 118 22.67 21.59 27.62
CA TRP A 118 23.98 21.50 26.96
C TRP A 118 24.94 22.65 27.32
N TRP A 119 24.45 23.76 27.88
CA TRP A 119 25.24 24.91 28.32
C TRP A 119 25.02 25.24 29.80
N GLN A 120 25.88 24.69 30.68
CA GLN A 120 25.73 24.79 32.14
C GLN A 120 26.32 26.07 32.76
N TYR A 121 26.72 27.06 31.96
CA TYR A 121 27.23 28.32 32.51
C TYR A 121 26.10 29.14 33.14
N PRO A 122 26.34 29.80 34.30
CA PRO A 122 25.31 30.55 35.02
C PRO A 122 24.95 31.90 34.37
N VAL A 123 25.62 32.26 33.27
CA VAL A 123 25.39 33.51 32.55
C VAL A 123 24.12 33.38 31.71
N ALA A 124 23.16 34.27 31.96
CA ALA A 124 21.94 34.33 31.16
C ALA A 124 22.29 34.65 29.69
N LEU A 125 21.46 34.18 28.76
CA LEU A 125 21.61 34.57 27.35
C LEU A 125 21.43 36.09 27.22
N GLU A 126 22.50 36.80 26.90
CA GLU A 126 22.49 38.24 26.64
C GLU A 126 22.24 38.47 25.14
N ALA A 127 20.96 38.53 24.75
CA ALA A 127 20.56 38.77 23.37
C ALA A 127 19.32 39.67 23.29
N ALA A 128 19.24 40.46 22.22
CA ALA A 128 18.07 41.28 21.96
C ALA A 128 16.80 40.43 21.89
N THR A 129 15.71 40.93 22.47
CA THR A 129 14.44 40.19 22.53
C THR A 129 13.78 40.11 21.16
N LEU A 130 13.21 38.95 20.86
CA LEU A 130 12.41 38.69 19.67
C LEU A 130 10.94 38.55 20.05
N ASP A 131 10.07 39.29 19.37
CA ASP A 131 8.63 39.09 19.48
C ASP A 131 8.22 37.89 18.62
N LYS A 132 7.75 36.83 19.29
CA LYS A 132 7.30 35.59 18.63
C LYS A 132 6.13 35.83 17.67
N GLN A 133 5.33 36.86 17.89
CA GLN A 133 4.17 37.18 17.05
C GLN A 133 4.58 37.88 15.75
N ALA A 134 5.76 38.51 15.75
CA ALA A 134 6.30 39.19 14.59
C ALA A 134 7.12 38.26 13.67
N VAL A 135 7.36 37.01 14.08
CA VAL A 135 8.11 36.05 13.27
C VAL A 135 7.27 35.59 12.07
N THR A 136 7.72 35.96 10.87
CA THR A 136 7.07 35.61 9.60
C THR A 136 7.82 34.55 8.81
N ASP A 137 9.15 34.48 8.97
CA ASP A 137 10.01 33.63 8.14
C ASP A 137 11.00 32.82 8.97
N VAL A 138 11.44 31.70 8.39
CA VAL A 138 12.49 30.85 8.94
C VAL A 138 13.59 30.71 7.90
N ILE A 139 14.81 31.04 8.30
CA ILE A 139 16.00 30.90 7.46
C ILE A 139 16.72 29.64 7.88
N VAL A 140 16.94 28.72 6.94
CA VAL A 140 17.71 27.49 7.17
C VAL A 140 19.07 27.65 6.52
N VAL A 141 20.12 27.44 7.30
CA VAL A 141 21.53 27.57 6.91
C VAL A 141 22.29 26.40 7.49
N ASP A 142 23.43 26.05 6.90
CA ASP A 142 24.36 25.10 7.48
C ASP A 142 25.40 25.77 8.39
N THR A 143 26.14 24.94 9.12
CA THR A 143 27.24 25.39 9.97
C THR A 143 28.60 25.41 9.27
N GLY A 144 28.71 24.92 8.03
CA GLY A 144 29.99 24.76 7.33
C GLY A 144 31.02 23.92 8.10
N SER A 145 30.58 23.06 9.01
CA SER A 145 31.44 22.27 9.89
C SER A 145 31.44 20.79 9.53
N ALA A 146 32.27 20.01 10.22
CA ALA A 146 32.04 18.57 10.33
C ALA A 146 30.66 18.32 10.95
N GLY A 147 29.97 17.27 10.48
CA GLY A 147 28.70 16.82 11.04
C GLY A 147 28.90 16.08 12.38
N CYS A 148 27.79 15.88 13.09
CA CYS A 148 27.71 15.06 14.31
C CYS A 148 26.60 14.02 14.13
N LEU A 149 26.78 12.79 14.62
CA LEU A 149 25.85 11.66 14.38
C LEU A 149 25.24 11.09 15.65
N ASP A 150 25.74 11.50 16.81
CA ASP A 150 25.26 11.07 18.12
C ASP A 150 25.10 12.29 19.04
N GLN A 151 24.25 12.15 20.06
CA GLN A 151 23.90 13.27 20.93
C GLN A 151 25.13 13.86 21.65
N GLU A 152 26.10 13.03 22.04
CA GLU A 152 27.28 13.51 22.75
C GLU A 152 28.16 14.36 21.83
N SER A 153 28.40 13.91 20.59
CA SER A 153 29.17 14.69 19.61
C SER A 153 28.47 15.99 19.22
N CYS A 154 27.15 15.98 19.06
CA CYS A 154 26.37 17.19 18.77
C CYS A 154 26.38 18.19 19.94
N VAL A 155 26.25 17.72 21.18
CA VAL A 155 26.38 18.57 22.38
C VAL A 155 27.79 19.16 22.49
N ARG A 156 28.84 18.38 22.25
CA ARG A 156 30.22 18.88 22.21
C ARG A 156 30.42 19.94 21.12
N PHE A 157 29.81 19.75 19.95
CA PHE A 157 29.82 20.75 18.88
C PHE A 157 29.22 22.09 19.36
N LEU A 158 28.05 22.06 19.98
CA LEU A 158 27.37 23.25 20.51
C LEU A 158 28.21 23.97 21.56
N GLN A 159 28.83 23.23 22.49
CA GLN A 159 29.69 23.82 23.51
C GLN A 159 30.92 24.52 22.88
N ASN A 160 31.52 23.90 21.87
CA ASN A 160 32.70 24.45 21.20
C ASN A 160 32.37 25.72 20.41
N ILE A 161 31.27 25.73 19.64
CA ILE A 161 30.89 26.90 18.85
C ILE A 161 30.40 28.06 19.73
N GLU A 162 29.73 27.78 20.87
CA GLU A 162 29.39 28.79 21.88
C GLU A 162 30.63 29.42 22.49
N GLN A 163 31.58 28.58 22.95
CA GLN A 163 32.83 29.06 23.52
C GLN A 163 33.64 29.86 22.49
N SER A 164 33.66 29.42 21.24
CA SER A 164 34.34 30.11 20.13
C SER A 164 33.71 31.48 19.87
N CYS A 165 32.39 31.55 19.70
CA CYS A 165 31.67 32.82 19.47
C CYS A 165 31.88 33.80 20.63
N TRP A 166 31.77 33.31 21.87
CA TRP A 166 31.98 34.11 23.07
C TRP A 166 33.41 34.66 23.13
N SER A 167 34.42 33.82 22.87
CA SER A 167 35.82 34.24 22.89
C SER A 167 36.18 35.23 21.77
N ALA A 168 35.55 35.11 20.60
CA ALA A 168 35.88 35.90 19.43
C ALA A 168 35.13 37.24 19.37
N ARG A 169 33.86 37.26 19.80
CA ARG A 169 32.94 38.41 19.62
C ARG A 169 32.29 38.88 20.91
N GLY A 170 32.42 38.14 22.01
CA GLY A 170 31.66 38.41 23.24
C GLY A 170 30.15 38.21 23.04
N ASP A 171 29.75 37.38 22.07
CA ASP A 171 28.36 37.10 21.74
C ASP A 171 28.12 35.59 21.64
N HIS A 172 26.88 35.17 21.85
CA HIS A 172 26.47 33.78 21.82
C HIS A 172 26.37 33.23 20.39
N ILE A 173 26.20 31.91 20.24
CA ILE A 173 25.95 31.27 18.93
C ILE A 173 24.86 32.03 18.16
N PRO A 174 25.05 32.37 16.87
CA PRO A 174 24.14 33.25 16.14
C PRO A 174 22.81 32.59 15.71
N TYR A 175 22.69 31.26 15.78
CA TYR A 175 21.47 30.52 15.42
C TYR A 175 20.42 30.56 16.55
N ASN A 176 19.13 30.46 16.20
CA ASN A 176 18.07 30.23 17.17
C ASN A 176 18.00 28.76 17.58
N PHE A 177 18.07 27.87 16.60
CA PHE A 177 18.05 26.42 16.77
C PHE A 177 19.12 25.79 15.90
N LEU A 178 19.62 24.63 16.31
CA LEU A 178 20.45 23.78 15.48
C LEU A 178 19.86 22.37 15.40
N ILE A 179 20.02 21.72 14.26
CA ILE A 179 19.61 20.34 14.02
C ILE A 179 20.87 19.52 13.78
N GLY A 180 21.09 18.50 14.63
CA GLY A 180 22.21 17.58 14.50
C GLY A 180 21.95 16.49 13.47
N GLY A 181 23.03 15.83 13.01
CA GLY A 181 22.90 14.63 12.17
C GLY A 181 22.38 13.41 12.94
N ASP A 182 22.28 13.50 14.26
CA ASP A 182 21.54 12.61 15.15
C ASP A 182 20.00 12.79 15.05
N GLY A 183 19.53 13.80 14.31
CA GLY A 183 18.11 14.11 14.11
C GLY A 183 17.47 14.89 15.26
N VAL A 184 18.26 15.36 16.22
CA VAL A 184 17.78 16.11 17.40
C VAL A 184 17.84 17.62 17.14
N THR A 185 16.87 18.36 17.69
CA THR A 185 16.89 19.83 17.69
C THR A 185 17.46 20.36 18.99
N TYR A 186 18.39 21.29 18.89
CA TYR A 186 19.07 21.93 20.00
C TYR A 186 18.71 23.41 20.05
N GLU A 187 18.24 23.87 21.20
CA GLU A 187 17.93 25.29 21.42
C GLU A 187 19.24 26.06 21.63
N ALA A 188 19.53 27.03 20.75
CA ALA A 188 20.62 27.98 20.91
C ALA A 188 20.11 29.27 21.55
N ARG A 189 19.81 30.31 20.75
CA ARG A 189 19.13 31.52 21.25
C ARG A 189 17.65 31.31 21.53
N GLY A 190 17.06 30.27 20.93
CA GLY A 190 15.68 29.87 21.15
C GLY A 190 14.66 30.88 20.62
N TRP A 191 13.44 30.79 21.15
CA TRP A 191 12.26 31.49 20.64
C TRP A 191 12.15 32.96 21.04
N LYS A 192 12.91 33.40 22.05
CA LYS A 192 12.71 34.72 22.70
C LYS A 192 13.78 35.74 22.34
N SER A 193 14.77 35.34 21.55
CA SER A 193 15.94 36.15 21.25
C SER A 193 16.18 36.20 19.76
N GLN A 194 16.64 37.35 19.27
CA GLN A 194 16.98 37.57 17.88
C GLN A 194 18.18 36.70 17.49
N HIS A 195 18.27 36.30 16.22
CA HIS A 195 19.48 35.67 15.70
C HIS A 195 20.67 36.64 15.70
N GLY A 196 21.89 36.11 15.73
CA GLY A 196 23.14 36.88 15.79
C GLY A 196 23.80 37.16 14.43
N PHE A 197 23.20 36.73 13.31
CA PHE A 197 23.73 37.02 11.98
C PHE A 197 23.52 38.49 11.57
N GLU A 198 24.59 39.16 11.15
CA GLU A 198 24.56 40.54 10.65
C GLU A 198 24.12 40.61 9.18
N ASP A 199 24.52 39.61 8.37
CA ASP A 199 24.27 39.58 6.93
C ASP A 199 22.89 39.02 6.54
N LEU A 200 22.13 38.48 7.51
CA LEU A 200 20.80 37.92 7.26
C LEU A 200 19.70 38.96 7.48
N PRO A 201 18.69 39.01 6.60
CA PRO A 201 17.59 39.95 6.73
C PRO A 201 16.63 39.57 7.86
N GLY A 202 15.90 40.58 8.35
CA GLY A 202 14.74 40.35 9.21
C GLY A 202 15.06 39.92 10.65
N ARG A 203 16.11 40.50 11.25
CA ARG A 203 16.57 40.16 12.62
C ARG A 203 15.49 40.12 13.71
N ASN A 204 14.39 40.86 13.53
CA ASN A 204 13.26 40.94 14.46
C ASN A 204 12.01 40.16 14.00
N THR A 205 12.03 39.55 12.82
CA THR A 205 10.90 38.87 12.18
C THR A 205 11.25 37.47 11.67
N THR A 206 12.47 37.00 11.92
CA THR A 206 12.94 35.70 11.42
C THR A 206 13.58 34.87 12.54
N LEU A 207 13.48 33.55 12.38
CA LEU A 207 14.24 32.57 13.15
C LEU A 207 15.26 31.90 12.23
N VAL A 208 16.47 31.68 12.76
CA VAL A 208 17.53 31.00 12.01
C VAL A 208 17.75 29.60 12.57
N VAL A 209 17.64 28.59 11.70
CA VAL A 209 17.86 27.18 12.02
C VAL A 209 19.15 26.72 11.33
N GLY A 210 20.12 26.28 12.12
CA GLY A 210 21.39 25.74 11.65
C GLY A 210 21.35 24.23 11.44
N MET A 211 21.75 23.72 10.29
CA MET A 211 22.03 22.29 10.09
C MET A 211 23.49 22.03 10.45
N ILE A 212 23.75 21.17 11.45
CA ILE A 212 25.12 20.85 11.86
C ILE A 212 25.75 19.95 10.80
N GLY A 213 26.73 20.49 10.11
CA GLY A 213 27.44 19.81 9.04
C GLY A 213 27.22 20.47 7.68
N MET A 214 28.30 20.74 6.96
CA MET A 214 28.35 20.94 5.50
C MET A 214 29.81 21.05 5.07
N GLU A 215 30.68 20.20 5.62
CA GLU A 215 32.02 20.09 5.05
C GLU A 215 31.85 19.61 3.61
N GLN A 216 31.94 20.53 2.64
CA GLN A 216 32.09 20.16 1.25
C GLN A 216 33.28 19.24 1.22
N VAL A 217 33.05 17.98 0.84
CA VAL A 217 34.11 17.12 0.33
C VAL A 217 34.64 17.82 -0.91
N LEU A 218 35.55 18.77 -0.71
CA LEU A 218 36.42 19.29 -1.74
C LEU A 218 37.20 18.07 -2.22
N TRP A 219 36.95 17.72 -3.49
CA TRP A 219 37.57 16.65 -4.28
C TRP A 219 37.03 15.23 -4.05
N VAL A 220 35.84 14.94 -4.59
CA VAL A 220 35.71 13.69 -5.36
C VAL A 220 36.17 14.02 -6.78
N GLU A 221 37.48 13.97 -7.03
CA GLU A 221 37.94 13.82 -8.41
C GLU A 221 37.43 12.47 -8.91
N PHE A 222 36.46 12.50 -9.82
CA PHE A 222 36.17 11.36 -10.67
C PHE A 222 37.40 11.16 -11.56
N PHE A 223 38.23 10.17 -11.22
CA PHE A 223 39.18 9.57 -12.16
C PHE A 223 38.44 8.68 -13.17
#